data_AF-A0A0M3KAQ4-F1
#
_entry.id   AF-A0A0M3KAQ4-F1
#
_cell.length_a   1.000
_cell.length_b   1.000
_cell.length_c   1.000
_cell.angle_alpha   90.00
_cell.angle_beta   90.00
_cell.angle_gamma   90.00
#
_symmetry.space_group_name_H-M   'P 1'
#
loop_
_entity.id
_entity.type
_entity.pdbx_description
1 polymer ?
#
loop_
_entity_poly.entity_id
_entity_poly.type
_entity_poly.pdbx_seq_one_letter_code
_entity_poly.pdbx_strand_id
1 'polypeptide(L)'
;LPYKITSEEMYDIFGKFGAVRQIRVGNTAETRGTAFVVYEDIFDAKNACEHLSGFNVSNRYLVVLYYQATKAYKRMDTDKAKERLEEIKDRYNLGGDLDREKKDRFGLTPTPKR
;
A
#
# COMPACT_ATOMS: atom_id res chain seq x y z
N LEU A 1 4.12 8.85 -4.00
CA LEU A 1 3.34 10.06 -4.38
C LEU A 1 3.36 11.08 -3.24
N PRO A 2 3.50 12.39 -3.50
CA PRO A 2 3.28 13.43 -2.49
C PRO A 2 1.90 13.32 -1.85
N TYR A 3 1.77 13.64 -0.57
CA TYR A 3 0.49 13.51 0.15
C TYR A 3 -0.52 14.61 -0.14
N LYS A 4 -0.06 15.72 -0.73
CA LYS A 4 -0.89 16.90 -1.07
C LYS A 4 -1.10 17.06 -2.58
N ILE A 5 -0.80 16.02 -3.37
CA ILE A 5 -0.98 16.08 -4.82
C ILE A 5 -2.47 16.17 -5.17
N THR A 6 -2.82 17.06 -6.09
CA THR A 6 -4.20 17.21 -6.54
C THR A 6 -4.53 16.23 -7.66
N SER A 7 -5.82 15.98 -7.89
CA SER A 7 -6.26 15.19 -9.04
C SER A 7 -5.85 15.84 -10.37
N GLU A 8 -5.88 17.17 -10.45
CA GLU A 8 -5.49 17.94 -11.64
C GLU A 8 -4.02 17.71 -11.98
N GLU A 9 -3.11 17.81 -10.99
CA GLU A 9 -1.69 17.52 -11.20
C GLU A 9 -1.46 16.08 -11.67
N MET A 10 -2.26 15.12 -11.20
CA MET A 10 -2.19 13.74 -11.67
C MET A 10 -2.62 13.62 -13.14
N TYR A 11 -3.68 14.31 -13.56
CA TYR A 11 -4.09 14.33 -14.97
C TYR A 11 -3.05 15.05 -15.84
N ASP A 12 -2.41 16.11 -15.36
CA ASP A 12 -1.38 16.84 -16.10
C ASP A 12 -0.10 16.02 -16.30
N ILE A 13 0.28 15.21 -15.30
CA ILE A 13 1.48 14.35 -15.39
C ILE A 13 1.20 13.13 -16.26
N PHE A 14 0.12 12.40 -15.96
CA PHE A 14 -0.17 11.12 -16.61
C PHE A 14 -0.87 11.29 -17.96
N GLY A 15 -1.64 12.36 -18.15
CA GLY A 15 -2.34 12.67 -19.40
C GLY A 15 -1.43 13.04 -20.56
N LYS A 16 -0.17 13.42 -20.30
CA LYS A 16 0.84 13.67 -21.35
C LYS A 16 1.22 12.42 -22.15
N PHE A 17 1.01 11.24 -21.56
CA PHE A 17 1.40 9.96 -22.17
C PHE A 17 0.26 9.27 -22.89
N GLY A 18 -0.99 9.70 -22.67
CA GLY A 18 -2.16 9.05 -23.25
C GLY A 18 -3.47 9.41 -22.59
N ALA A 19 -4.56 8.91 -23.17
CA ALA A 19 -5.91 9.12 -22.65
C ALA A 19 -6.12 8.34 -21.35
N VAL A 20 -6.33 9.07 -20.25
CA VAL A 20 -6.58 8.48 -18.93
C VAL A 20 -8.07 8.23 -18.76
N ARG A 21 -8.44 6.98 -18.52
CA ARG A 21 -9.81 6.55 -18.25
C ARG A 21 -10.24 6.86 -16.82
N GLN A 22 -9.36 6.60 -15.85
CA GLN A 22 -9.65 6.85 -14.44
C GLN A 22 -8.38 6.97 -13.61
N ILE A 23 -8.37 7.92 -12.66
CA ILE A 23 -7.37 7.99 -11.59
C ILE A 23 -8.06 7.79 -10.25
N ARG A 24 -7.51 6.88 -9.42
CA ARG A 24 -7.95 6.66 -8.03
C ARG A 24 -6.79 6.90 -7.09
N VAL A 25 -6.91 7.91 -6.25
CA VAL A 25 -5.89 8.24 -5.23
C VAL A 25 -6.30 7.62 -3.90
N GLY A 26 -5.37 6.96 -3.22
CA GLY A 26 -5.60 6.40 -1.88
C GLY A 26 -5.79 7.52 -0.86
N ASN A 27 -6.90 7.48 -0.13
CA ASN A 27 -7.27 8.49 0.87
C ASN A 27 -7.07 8.04 2.32
N THR A 28 -6.89 6.74 2.58
CA THR A 28 -6.74 6.18 3.93
C THR A 28 -5.30 6.33 4.41
N ALA A 29 -5.05 6.28 5.73
CA ALA A 29 -3.69 6.39 6.27
C ALA A 29 -2.72 5.35 5.69
N GLU A 30 -3.21 4.16 5.37
CA GLU A 30 -2.44 3.06 4.77
C GLU A 30 -2.22 3.21 3.26
N THR A 31 -3.15 3.83 2.54
CA THR A 31 -3.10 3.98 1.07
C THR A 31 -2.64 5.36 0.62
N ARG A 32 -2.54 6.33 1.54
CA ARG A 32 -2.10 7.69 1.22
C ARG A 32 -0.70 7.68 0.64
N GLY A 33 -0.55 8.32 -0.52
CA GLY A 33 0.70 8.31 -1.27
C GLY A 33 0.81 7.18 -2.30
N THR A 34 -0.26 6.41 -2.50
CA THR A 34 -0.46 5.47 -3.61
C THR A 34 -1.63 5.93 -4.48
N ALA A 35 -1.58 5.60 -5.77
CA ALA A 35 -2.66 5.87 -6.70
C ALA A 35 -2.68 4.79 -7.79
N PHE A 36 -3.87 4.55 -8.35
CA PHE A 36 -4.07 3.72 -9.53
C PHE A 36 -4.47 4.62 -10.70
N VAL A 37 -3.74 4.49 -11.80
CA VAL A 37 -4.02 5.18 -13.05
C VAL A 37 -4.42 4.13 -14.08
N VAL A 38 -5.57 4.32 -14.71
CA VAL A 38 -6.12 3.45 -15.75
C VAL A 38 -6.10 4.24 -17.05
N TYR A 39 -5.36 3.75 -18.02
CA TYR A 39 -5.34 4.28 -19.39
C TYR A 39 -6.35 3.55 -20.27
N GLU A 40 -6.75 4.18 -21.38
CA GLU A 40 -7.54 3.51 -22.43
C GLU A 40 -6.67 2.55 -23.27
N ASP A 41 -5.42 2.92 -23.56
CA ASP A 41 -4.47 2.10 -24.32
C ASP A 41 -3.36 1.52 -23.42
N ILE A 42 -2.99 0.27 -23.70
CA ILE A 42 -1.87 -0.42 -23.05
C ILE A 42 -0.50 0.17 -23.43
N PHE A 43 -0.34 0.67 -24.66
CA PHE A 43 0.90 1.28 -25.12
C PHE A 43 1.18 2.59 -24.39
N ASP A 44 0.15 3.39 -24.13
CA ASP A 44 0.22 4.62 -23.32
C ASP A 44 0.66 4.31 -21.88
N ALA A 45 0.06 3.27 -21.28
CA ALA A 45 0.42 2.82 -19.94
C ALA A 45 1.89 2.36 -19.86
N LYS A 46 2.38 1.67 -20.91
CA LYS A 46 3.78 1.26 -20.99
C LYS A 46 4.71 2.46 -21.07
N ASN A 47 4.40 3.40 -21.95
CA ASN A 47 5.20 4.61 -22.13
C ASN A 47 5.27 5.44 -20.84
N ALA A 48 4.14 5.60 -20.16
CA ALA A 48 4.07 6.26 -18.86
C ALA A 48 4.91 5.54 -17.80
N CYS A 49 4.87 4.20 -17.75
CA CYS A 49 5.62 3.43 -16.76
C CYS A 49 7.15 3.58 -16.92
N GLU A 50 7.64 3.61 -18.16
CA GLU A 50 9.06 3.73 -18.46
C GLU A 50 9.59 5.15 -18.16
N HIS A 51 8.82 6.19 -18.50
CA HIS A 51 9.27 7.58 -18.39
C HIS A 51 8.98 8.24 -17.03
N LEU A 52 7.90 7.83 -16.34
CA LEU A 52 7.54 8.40 -15.03
C LEU A 52 8.16 7.67 -13.85
N SER A 53 8.79 6.52 -14.08
CA SER A 53 9.58 5.86 -13.04
C SER A 53 10.81 6.70 -12.69
N GLY A 54 10.92 7.11 -11.43
CA GLY A 54 11.97 8.02 -10.98
C GLY A 54 11.70 9.49 -11.29
N PHE A 55 10.51 9.86 -11.74
CA PHE A 55 10.14 11.27 -11.93
C PHE A 55 9.99 11.99 -10.58
N ASN A 56 10.60 13.16 -10.42
CA ASN A 56 10.52 13.92 -9.16
C ASN A 56 9.27 14.81 -9.15
N VAL A 57 8.38 14.56 -8.19
CA VAL A 57 7.23 15.42 -7.91
C VAL A 57 7.31 15.90 -6.47
N SER A 58 7.45 17.21 -6.28
CA SER A 58 7.49 17.85 -4.94
C SER A 58 8.53 17.22 -4.00
N ASN A 59 9.77 17.05 -4.46
CA ASN A 59 10.86 16.38 -3.72
C ASN A 59 10.60 14.90 -3.38
N ARG A 60 9.73 14.22 -4.15
CA ARG A 60 9.54 12.78 -4.04
C ARG A 60 9.59 12.13 -5.42
N TYR A 61 10.45 11.13 -5.55
CA TYR A 61 10.54 10.32 -6.74
C TYR A 61 9.35 9.35 -6.83
N LEU A 62 8.71 9.30 -7.99
CA LEU A 62 7.62 8.39 -8.28
C LEU A 62 8.15 6.98 -8.55
N VAL A 63 7.39 6.00 -8.08
CA VAL A 63 7.57 4.59 -8.44
C VAL A 63 6.30 4.18 -9.17
N VAL A 64 6.44 3.83 -10.44
CA VAL A 64 5.33 3.42 -11.31
C VAL A 64 5.49 1.94 -11.62
N LEU A 65 4.44 1.17 -11.40
CA LEU A 65 4.43 -0.28 -11.57
C LEU A 65 3.13 -0.72 -12.23
N TYR A 66 3.21 -1.76 -13.03
CA TYR A 66 2.01 -2.43 -13.54
C TYR A 66 1.17 -3.00 -12.41
N TYR A 67 -0.15 -2.90 -12.56
CA TYR A 67 -1.08 -3.50 -11.64
C TYR A 67 -0.95 -5.03 -11.68
N GLN A 68 -0.64 -5.63 -10.53
CA GLN A 68 -0.55 -7.09 -10.37
C GLN A 68 -1.72 -7.59 -9.53
N ALA A 69 -2.79 -8.01 -10.21
CA ALA A 69 -4.02 -8.49 -9.58
C ALA A 69 -3.76 -9.59 -8.55
N THR A 70 -2.91 -10.57 -8.86
CA THR A 70 -2.56 -11.68 -7.95
C THR A 70 -1.95 -11.19 -6.62
N LYS A 71 -1.11 -10.15 -6.65
CA LYS A 71 -0.54 -9.57 -5.43
C LYS A 71 -1.58 -8.75 -4.66
N ALA A 72 -2.46 -8.04 -5.37
CA ALA A 72 -3.54 -7.29 -4.75
C ALA A 72 -4.52 -8.23 -4.02
N TYR A 73 -4.96 -9.31 -4.68
CA TYR A 73 -5.84 -10.32 -4.07
C TYR A 73 -5.19 -11.04 -2.88
N LYS A 74 -3.91 -11.41 -2.98
CA LYS A 74 -3.19 -12.03 -1.84
C LYS A 74 -3.17 -11.12 -0.61
N ARG A 75 -2.92 -9.82 -0.78
CA ARG A 75 -2.96 -8.87 0.36
C ARG A 75 -4.35 -8.78 0.98
N MET A 76 -5.40 -8.75 0.15
CA MET A 76 -6.78 -8.70 0.63
C MET A 76 -7.20 -9.98 1.35
N ASP A 77 -6.75 -11.14 0.87
CA ASP A 77 -7.02 -12.44 1.51
C ASP A 77 -6.30 -12.56 2.86
N THR A 78 -5.03 -12.12 2.94
CA THR A 78 -4.29 -12.10 4.22
C THR A 78 -4.91 -11.18 5.25
N ASP A 79 -5.49 -10.06 4.82
CA ASP A 79 -6.13 -9.09 5.71
C ASP A 79 -7.40 -9.69 6.32
N LYS A 80 -8.27 -10.29 5.49
CA LYS A 80 -9.44 -11.04 5.93
C LYS A 80 -9.09 -12.23 6.82
N ALA A 81 -8.01 -12.95 6.49
CA ALA A 81 -7.54 -14.07 7.30
C ALA A 81 -7.06 -13.59 8.68
N LYS A 82 -6.43 -12.41 8.75
CA LYS A 82 -5.96 -11.80 9.99
C LYS A 82 -7.14 -11.34 10.86
N GLU A 83 -8.14 -10.70 10.27
CA GLU A 83 -9.37 -10.29 10.97
C GLU A 83 -10.10 -11.50 11.56
N ARG A 84 -10.32 -12.56 10.76
CA ARG A 84 -10.90 -13.81 11.26
C ARG A 84 -10.07 -14.46 12.37
N LEU A 85 -8.75 -14.42 12.26
CA LEU A 85 -7.86 -14.96 13.28
C LEU A 85 -7.97 -14.18 14.59
N GLU A 86 -8.14 -12.86 14.52
CA GLU A 86 -8.35 -11.99 15.69
C GLU A 86 -9.71 -12.26 16.33
N GLU A 87 -10.78 -12.39 15.54
CA GLU A 87 -12.11 -12.79 16.05
C GLU A 87 -12.10 -14.17 16.73
N ILE A 88 -11.39 -15.14 16.16
CA ILE A 88 -11.25 -16.49 16.75
C ILE A 88 -10.43 -16.41 18.04
N LYS A 89 -9.35 -15.63 18.06
CA LYS A 89 -8.53 -15.44 19.26
C LYS A 89 -9.32 -14.82 20.41
N ASP A 90 -10.17 -13.82 20.12
CA ASP A 90 -11.05 -13.21 21.10
C ASP A 90 -12.14 -14.17 21.56
N ARG A 91 -12.78 -14.89 20.62
CA ARG A 91 -13.84 -15.86 20.93
C ARG A 91 -13.36 -16.99 21.84
N TYR A 92 -12.13 -17.45 21.66
CA TYR A 92 -11.54 -18.52 22.47
C TYR A 92 -10.60 -18.01 23.58
N ASN A 93 -10.55 -16.69 23.79
CA ASN A 93 -9.73 -16.04 24.82
C ASN A 93 -8.23 -16.46 24.79
N LEU A 94 -7.70 -16.71 23.58
CA LEU A 94 -6.34 -17.24 23.32
C LEU A 94 -5.24 -16.14 23.34
N GLY A 95 -5.57 -14.93 23.78
CA GLY A 95 -4.67 -13.77 23.75
C GLY A 95 -3.55 -13.79 24.81
N GLY A 96 -3.63 -14.67 25.82
CA GLY A 96 -2.76 -14.61 27.01
C GLY A 96 -1.53 -15.53 27.03
N ASP A 97 -1.51 -16.60 26.25
CA ASP A 97 -0.52 -17.68 26.45
C ASP A 97 0.78 -17.50 25.65
N LEU A 98 0.73 -16.90 24.45
CA LEU A 98 1.94 -16.74 23.62
C LEU A 98 2.93 -15.70 24.17
N ASP A 99 2.46 -14.71 24.94
CA ASP A 99 3.33 -13.71 25.56
C ASP A 99 4.02 -14.27 26.81
N ARG A 100 3.34 -15.14 27.58
CA ARG A 100 3.95 -15.88 28.70
C ARG A 100 4.99 -16.87 28.18
N GLU A 101 4.67 -17.65 27.16
CA GLU A 101 5.58 -18.68 26.63
C GLU A 101 6.87 -18.10 26.02
N LYS A 102 6.81 -16.87 25.46
CA LYS A 102 8.01 -16.14 25.00
C LYS A 102 8.81 -15.57 26.17
N LYS A 103 8.16 -15.06 27.22
CA LYS A 103 8.84 -14.52 28.40
C LYS A 103 9.54 -15.62 29.20
N ASP A 104 8.91 -16.78 29.32
CA ASP A 104 9.45 -17.94 30.03
C ASP A 104 10.55 -18.67 29.23
N ARG A 105 10.48 -18.69 27.89
CA ARG A 105 11.56 -19.30 27.05
C ARG A 105 12.75 -18.40 26.76
N PHE A 106 12.57 -17.08 26.63
CA PHE A 106 13.63 -16.18 26.17
C PHE A 106 14.15 -15.19 27.21
N GLY A 107 13.61 -15.16 28.43
CA GLY A 107 14.22 -14.46 29.57
C GLY A 107 14.49 -12.96 29.36
N LEU A 108 13.73 -12.27 28.48
CA LEU A 108 13.89 -10.83 28.30
C LEU A 108 13.20 -10.06 29.42
N THR A 109 13.98 -9.61 30.40
CA THR A 109 13.55 -8.53 31.29
C THR A 109 13.58 -7.19 30.54
N PRO A 110 12.53 -6.36 30.61
CA PRO A 110 12.56 -5.03 30.03
C PRO A 110 13.59 -4.15 30.76
N THR A 111 14.61 -3.66 30.05
CA THR A 111 15.53 -2.64 30.56
C THR A 111 14.77 -1.34 30.87
N PRO A 112 14.97 -0.73 32.05
CA PRO A 112 14.27 0.49 32.42
C PRO A 112 14.73 1.64 31.51
N LYS A 113 13.75 2.38 30.95
CA LYS A 113 14.01 3.65 30.28
C LYS A 113 14.42 4.68 31.32
N ARG A 114 15.54 5.37 31.06
CA ARG A 114 15.96 6.57 31.80
C ARG A 114 14.98 7.71 31.61
#